data_AF-A0A656GGS0-F1
#
_entry.id   AF-A0A656GGS0-F1
#
_cell.length_a   1.000
_cell.length_b   1.000
_cell.length_c   1.000
_cell.angle_alpha   90.00
_cell.angle_beta   90.00
_cell.angle_gamma   90.00
#
_symmetry.space_group_name_H-M   'P 1'
#
loop_
_entity.id
_entity.type
_entity.pdbx_description
1 polymer ?
#
loop_
_entity_poly.entity_id
_entity_poly.type
_entity_poly.pdbx_seq_one_letter_code
_entity_poly.pdbx_strand_id
1 'polypeptide(L)'
;GGEKIIRSWLGRLDVAGYEVVGQVWMPDSPVATLFLFHGFYDHMGLYRHVIEWALEQGFAVIACDLPGHGLSSGSRACINDFAEYQLVLQRLLSEAEGLGLPHPWHLCGQSMGGAIVTDHLLHQGADSPAQGEVILLAPLVRPRAWGWSRLSYHLLKPFVNGIARRFTENSNAPAFLPFLLADPLQPRRLPTAWVGALSQWIVRIERAPRSLRSPLIIQGDADLTVDWSHNLTVLKGKFSQPQILMLGHARHHLANESPELRARYFDFLEGRLR
;
A
#
# COMPACT_ATOMS: atom_id res chain seq x y z
N GLY A 1 20.03 26.43 -12.46
CA GLY A 1 19.20 25.28 -12.03
C GLY A 1 19.11 24.35 -13.21
N GLY A 2 19.86 23.24 -13.17
CA GLY A 2 19.77 22.21 -14.21
C GLY A 2 18.49 21.41 -14.02
N GLU A 3 17.85 21.05 -15.12
CA GLU A 3 16.70 20.16 -15.14
C GLU A 3 17.09 18.83 -14.47
N LYS A 4 16.39 18.43 -13.40
CA LYS A 4 16.64 17.13 -12.75
C LYS A 4 16.21 16.04 -13.73
N ILE A 5 17.14 15.30 -14.30
CA ILE A 5 16.82 14.22 -15.22
C ILE A 5 16.36 13.03 -14.37
N ILE A 6 15.12 12.59 -14.59
CA ILE A 6 14.59 11.36 -13.99
C ILE A 6 14.55 10.29 -15.08
N ARG A 7 15.36 9.26 -14.93
CA ARG A 7 15.27 8.07 -15.77
C ARG A 7 14.15 7.19 -15.25
N SER A 8 13.35 6.61 -16.13
CA SER A 8 12.31 5.67 -15.71
C SER A 8 12.23 4.47 -16.65
N TRP A 9 11.88 3.33 -16.06
CA TRP A 9 11.72 2.08 -16.78
C TRP A 9 10.45 1.39 -16.31
N LEU A 10 9.66 0.91 -17.26
CA LEU A 10 8.48 0.08 -17.03
C LEU A 10 8.80 -1.33 -17.53
N GLY A 11 8.56 -2.33 -16.71
CA GLY A 11 8.89 -3.71 -17.00
C GLY A 11 7.86 -4.68 -16.47
N ARG A 12 8.08 -5.96 -16.76
CA ARG A 12 7.26 -7.09 -16.30
C ARG A 12 8.15 -8.08 -15.58
N LEU A 13 7.62 -8.68 -14.51
CA LEU A 13 8.26 -9.71 -13.72
C LEU A 13 7.29 -10.88 -13.49
N ASP A 14 7.76 -12.09 -13.73
CA ASP A 14 7.00 -13.31 -13.44
C ASP A 14 7.17 -13.69 -11.97
N VAL A 15 6.07 -13.72 -11.23
CA VAL A 15 6.07 -14.03 -9.79
C VAL A 15 4.74 -14.65 -9.36
N ALA A 16 4.80 -15.74 -8.59
CA ALA A 16 3.63 -16.44 -8.04
C ALA A 16 2.56 -16.82 -9.09
N GLY A 17 2.95 -17.04 -10.35
CA GLY A 17 2.03 -17.33 -11.46
C GLY A 17 1.39 -16.11 -12.11
N TYR A 18 1.85 -14.90 -11.78
CA TYR A 18 1.42 -13.63 -12.36
C TYR A 18 2.57 -12.98 -13.14
N GLU A 19 2.25 -12.43 -14.31
CA GLU A 19 3.01 -11.33 -14.90
C GLU A 19 2.65 -10.04 -14.13
N VAL A 20 3.57 -9.54 -13.32
CA VAL A 20 3.44 -8.30 -12.55
C VAL A 20 4.14 -7.16 -13.29
N VAL A 21 3.45 -6.04 -13.48
CA VAL A 21 4.01 -4.83 -14.08
C VAL A 21 4.64 -3.98 -12.99
N GLY A 22 5.92 -3.67 -13.14
CA GLY A 22 6.70 -2.84 -12.22
C GLY A 22 7.27 -1.61 -12.91
N GLN A 23 7.40 -0.52 -12.18
CA GLN A 23 8.01 0.71 -12.66
C GLN A 23 9.05 1.23 -11.68
N VAL A 24 10.18 1.70 -12.22
CA VAL A 24 11.26 2.34 -11.47
C VAL A 24 11.41 3.78 -11.95
N TRP A 25 11.55 4.72 -11.02
CA TRP A 25 11.96 6.10 -11.26
C TRP A 25 13.27 6.36 -10.55
N MET A 26 14.25 6.85 -11.28
CA MET A 26 15.64 6.97 -10.82
C MET A 26 16.16 8.39 -11.08
N PRO A 27 16.36 9.19 -10.02
CA PRO A 27 17.07 10.46 -10.15
C PRO A 27 18.56 10.23 -10.45
N ASP A 28 19.28 11.26 -10.88
CA ASP A 28 20.70 11.15 -11.26
C ASP A 28 21.63 10.79 -10.08
N SER A 29 21.28 11.21 -8.87
CA SER A 29 22.07 10.96 -7.65
C SER A 29 21.15 10.51 -6.52
N PRO A 30 20.65 9.27 -6.59
CA PRO A 30 19.69 8.75 -5.62
C PRO A 30 20.38 8.46 -4.28
N VAL A 31 19.76 8.88 -3.17
CA VAL A 31 20.33 8.69 -1.81
C VAL A 31 19.72 7.51 -1.04
N ALA A 32 18.59 6.99 -1.52
CA ALA A 32 17.85 5.88 -0.96
C ALA A 32 16.86 5.34 -2.02
N THR A 33 16.13 4.26 -1.71
CA THR A 33 15.07 3.73 -2.57
C THR A 33 13.77 3.58 -1.79
N LEU A 34 12.65 4.05 -2.34
CA LEU A 34 11.30 3.84 -1.80
C LEU A 34 10.56 2.74 -2.56
N PHE A 35 10.21 1.66 -1.88
CA PHE A 35 9.30 0.63 -2.40
C PHE A 35 7.87 1.02 -2.08
N LEU A 36 7.04 1.20 -3.11
CA LEU A 36 5.70 1.73 -2.97
C LEU A 36 4.64 0.69 -3.37
N PHE A 37 3.76 0.35 -2.43
CA PHE A 37 2.68 -0.62 -2.61
C PHE A 37 1.31 0.05 -2.52
N HIS A 38 0.48 -0.15 -3.54
CA HIS A 38 -0.84 0.45 -3.62
C HIS A 38 -1.91 -0.28 -2.81
N GLY A 39 -3.04 0.39 -2.58
CA GLY A 39 -4.22 -0.12 -1.90
C GLY A 39 -5.07 -1.07 -2.76
N PHE A 40 -6.07 -1.69 -2.14
CA PHE A 40 -7.00 -2.58 -2.85
C PHE A 40 -7.85 -1.76 -3.83
N TYR A 41 -8.01 -2.27 -5.05
CA TYR A 41 -8.59 -1.59 -6.23
C TYR A 41 -7.77 -0.49 -6.89
N ASP A 42 -6.65 -0.10 -6.28
CA ASP A 42 -5.77 0.90 -6.88
C ASP A 42 -4.83 0.25 -7.91
N HIS A 43 -3.96 1.08 -8.46
CA HIS A 43 -2.79 0.71 -9.25
C HIS A 43 -1.71 1.78 -9.01
N MET A 44 -0.45 1.51 -9.38
CA MET A 44 0.69 2.39 -9.06
C MET A 44 0.56 3.81 -9.63
N GLY A 45 -0.15 3.96 -10.75
CA GLY A 45 -0.40 5.26 -11.39
C GLY A 45 -1.21 6.24 -10.54
N LEU A 46 -1.93 5.77 -9.51
CA LEU A 46 -2.64 6.64 -8.57
C LEU A 46 -1.72 7.30 -7.55
N TYR A 47 -0.45 6.93 -7.47
CA TYR A 47 0.45 7.35 -6.39
C TYR A 47 1.43 8.45 -6.81
N ARG A 48 1.11 9.19 -7.89
CA ARG A 48 1.97 10.26 -8.43
C ARG A 48 2.49 11.22 -7.36
N HIS A 49 1.64 11.62 -6.41
CA HIS A 49 2.01 12.59 -5.38
C HIS A 49 3.03 12.04 -4.39
N VAL A 50 2.98 10.73 -4.09
CA VAL A 50 3.96 10.06 -3.23
C VAL A 50 5.27 9.83 -4.01
N ILE A 51 5.17 9.49 -5.30
CA ILE A 51 6.33 9.31 -6.19
C ILE A 51 7.07 10.64 -6.36
N GLU A 52 6.37 11.72 -6.69
CA GLU A 52 6.89 13.09 -6.83
C GLU A 52 7.62 13.51 -5.56
N TRP A 53 6.96 13.40 -4.40
CA TRP A 53 7.57 13.71 -3.11
C TRP A 53 8.84 12.89 -2.85
N ALA A 54 8.83 11.57 -3.10
CA ALA A 54 9.99 10.73 -2.88
C ALA A 54 11.16 11.10 -3.81
N LEU A 55 10.89 11.43 -5.08
CA LEU A 55 11.90 11.93 -6.02
C LEU A 55 12.46 13.29 -5.58
N GLU A 56 11.65 14.15 -4.96
CA GLU A 56 12.10 15.42 -4.39
C GLU A 56 13.05 15.21 -3.20
N GLN A 57 12.84 14.17 -2.38
CA GLN A 57 13.78 13.72 -1.34
C GLN A 57 15.05 13.06 -1.91
N GLY A 58 15.16 12.92 -3.23
CA GLY A 58 16.30 12.27 -3.88
C GLY A 58 16.24 10.75 -3.80
N PHE A 59 15.08 10.15 -3.56
CA PHE A 59 14.93 8.70 -3.53
C PHE A 59 14.70 8.17 -4.95
N ALA A 60 15.31 7.03 -5.28
CA ALA A 60 14.76 6.17 -6.32
C ALA A 60 13.40 5.63 -5.84
N VAL A 61 12.48 5.38 -6.75
CA VAL A 61 11.17 4.79 -6.42
C VAL A 61 10.98 3.54 -7.24
N ILE A 62 10.55 2.45 -6.60
CA ILE A 62 10.09 1.24 -7.27
C ILE A 62 8.66 0.95 -6.82
N ALA A 63 7.76 0.76 -7.78
CA ALA A 63 6.38 0.40 -7.54
C ALA A 63 5.96 -0.72 -8.48
N CYS A 64 4.85 -1.38 -8.17
CA CYS A 64 4.23 -2.34 -9.06
C CYS A 64 2.72 -2.30 -8.97
N ASP A 65 2.07 -2.75 -10.04
CA ASP A 65 0.68 -3.15 -9.97
C ASP A 65 0.60 -4.55 -9.36
N LEU A 66 -0.12 -4.71 -8.25
CA LEU A 66 -0.27 -5.98 -7.56
C LEU A 66 -1.09 -6.97 -8.40
N PRO A 67 -1.00 -8.29 -8.14
CA PRO A 67 -1.78 -9.31 -8.85
C PRO A 67 -3.26 -8.94 -8.99
N GLY A 68 -3.79 -9.03 -10.20
CA GLY A 68 -5.17 -8.69 -10.53
C GLY A 68 -5.49 -7.18 -10.58
N HIS A 69 -4.50 -6.30 -10.44
CA HIS A 69 -4.67 -4.84 -10.44
C HIS A 69 -3.91 -4.19 -11.59
N GLY A 70 -4.32 -2.97 -11.95
CA GLY A 70 -3.68 -2.16 -12.99
C GLY A 70 -3.38 -2.94 -14.26
N LEU A 71 -2.13 -2.86 -14.69
CA LEU A 71 -1.59 -3.53 -15.88
C LEU A 71 -1.10 -4.95 -15.62
N SER A 72 -1.00 -5.39 -14.36
CA SER A 72 -0.61 -6.75 -14.00
C SER A 72 -1.69 -7.77 -14.39
N SER A 73 -1.26 -8.98 -14.67
CA SER A 73 -2.13 -10.10 -15.01
C SER A 73 -2.96 -10.63 -13.83
N GLY A 74 -3.79 -11.63 -14.09
CA GLY A 74 -4.64 -12.26 -13.08
C GLY A 74 -6.08 -11.74 -13.05
N SER A 75 -6.94 -12.51 -12.37
CA SER A 75 -8.34 -12.16 -12.18
C SER A 75 -8.48 -10.83 -11.44
N ARG A 76 -9.34 -9.93 -11.94
CA ARG A 76 -9.43 -8.55 -11.43
C ARG A 76 -9.70 -8.51 -9.93
N ALA A 77 -8.84 -7.80 -9.20
CA ALA A 77 -8.89 -7.63 -7.75
C ALA A 77 -8.99 -8.94 -6.94
N CYS A 78 -8.42 -10.03 -7.45
CA CYS A 78 -8.60 -11.37 -6.89
C CYS A 78 -7.25 -12.04 -6.61
N ILE A 79 -7.13 -12.57 -5.40
CA ILE A 79 -6.06 -13.46 -4.94
C ILE A 79 -6.69 -14.55 -4.07
N ASN A 80 -5.98 -15.66 -3.86
CA ASN A 80 -6.45 -16.72 -2.96
C ASN A 80 -5.85 -16.59 -1.57
N ASP A 81 -4.61 -16.09 -1.46
CA ASP A 81 -3.93 -15.89 -0.18
C ASP A 81 -3.04 -14.63 -0.21
N PHE A 82 -2.94 -13.90 0.90
CA PHE A 82 -2.07 -12.71 1.02
C PHE A 82 -0.58 -13.05 0.90
N ALA A 83 -0.18 -14.31 1.07
CA ALA A 83 1.17 -14.79 0.77
C ALA A 83 1.57 -14.53 -0.69
N GLU A 84 0.62 -14.50 -1.62
CA GLU A 84 0.89 -14.12 -3.02
C GLU A 84 1.47 -12.70 -3.10
N TYR A 85 0.96 -11.75 -2.31
CA TYR A 85 1.50 -10.40 -2.24
C TYR A 85 2.89 -10.34 -1.58
N GLN A 86 3.16 -11.20 -0.60
CA GLN A 86 4.49 -11.30 0.01
C GLN A 86 5.54 -11.78 -1.00
N LEU A 87 5.18 -12.72 -1.88
CA LEU A 87 6.05 -13.17 -2.97
C LEU A 87 6.37 -12.03 -3.95
N VAL A 88 5.39 -11.18 -4.26
CA VAL A 88 5.61 -9.98 -5.09
C VAL A 88 6.57 -9.01 -4.41
N LEU A 89 6.37 -8.68 -3.13
CA LEU A 89 7.27 -7.82 -2.38
C LEU A 89 8.70 -8.37 -2.38
N GLN A 90 8.88 -9.67 -2.09
CA GLN A 90 10.20 -10.31 -2.10
C GLN A 90 10.83 -10.28 -3.48
N ARG A 91 10.04 -10.47 -4.54
CA ARG A 91 10.54 -10.36 -5.92
C ARG A 91 11.01 -8.96 -6.22
N LEU A 92 10.26 -7.92 -5.83
CA LEU A 92 10.68 -6.53 -6.03
C LEU A 92 12.00 -6.23 -5.30
N LEU A 93 12.18 -6.72 -4.08
CA LEU A 93 13.45 -6.57 -3.34
C LEU A 93 14.61 -7.25 -4.09
N SER A 94 14.39 -8.44 -4.65
CA SER A 94 15.39 -9.13 -5.46
C SER A 94 15.72 -8.40 -6.77
N GLU A 95 14.71 -7.83 -7.44
CA GLU A 95 14.93 -7.03 -8.65
C GLU A 95 15.69 -5.75 -8.34
N ALA A 96 15.38 -5.10 -7.22
CA ALA A 96 16.09 -3.91 -6.77
C ALA A 96 17.57 -4.18 -6.50
N GLU A 97 17.91 -5.33 -5.90
CA GLU A 97 19.29 -5.79 -5.74
C GLU A 97 19.98 -5.96 -7.10
N GLY A 98 19.33 -6.66 -8.04
CA GLY A 98 19.87 -6.89 -9.38
C GLY A 98 20.07 -5.62 -10.20
N LEU A 99 19.23 -4.60 -9.97
CA LEU A 99 19.34 -3.27 -10.57
C LEU A 99 20.34 -2.36 -9.84
N GLY A 100 20.88 -2.78 -8.69
CA GLY A 100 21.77 -1.98 -7.86
C GLY A 100 21.10 -0.71 -7.31
N LEU A 101 19.82 -0.79 -6.94
CA LEU A 101 19.10 0.36 -6.37
C LEU A 101 19.70 0.75 -5.00
N PRO A 102 19.92 2.05 -4.74
CA PRO A 102 20.68 2.49 -3.57
C PRO A 102 19.94 2.24 -2.26
N HIS A 103 20.71 1.87 -1.24
CA HIS A 103 20.29 1.83 0.16
C HIS A 103 20.35 3.23 0.81
N PRO A 104 19.61 3.47 1.91
CA PRO A 104 18.66 2.54 2.54
C PRO A 104 17.42 2.31 1.69
N TRP A 105 16.78 1.16 1.88
CA TRP A 105 15.52 0.81 1.23
C TRP A 105 14.37 1.08 2.20
N HIS A 106 13.54 2.04 1.86
CA HIS A 106 12.33 2.44 2.56
C HIS A 106 11.12 1.65 2.02
N LEU A 107 10.16 1.36 2.89
CA LEU A 107 8.90 0.72 2.50
C LEU A 107 7.74 1.69 2.69
N CYS A 108 6.88 1.86 1.69
CA CYS A 108 5.67 2.66 1.76
C CYS A 108 4.47 1.86 1.26
N GLY A 109 3.37 1.88 2.02
CA GLY A 109 2.16 1.17 1.64
C GLY A 109 0.89 1.89 2.08
N GLN A 110 -0.08 2.01 1.18
CA GLN A 110 -1.42 2.50 1.51
C GLN A 110 -2.40 1.35 1.68
N SER A 111 -3.20 1.36 2.76
CA SER A 111 -4.29 0.39 2.97
C SER A 111 -3.81 -1.06 2.83
N MET A 112 -4.24 -1.80 1.81
CA MET A 112 -3.73 -3.15 1.48
C MET A 112 -2.21 -3.19 1.25
N GLY A 113 -1.63 -2.18 0.61
CA GLY A 113 -0.17 -2.04 0.51
C GLY A 113 0.49 -1.91 1.89
N GLY A 114 -0.16 -1.22 2.82
CA GLY A 114 0.27 -1.14 4.22
C GLY A 114 0.16 -2.48 4.95
N ALA A 115 -0.86 -3.29 4.63
CA ALA A 115 -0.98 -4.67 5.14
C ALA A 115 0.18 -5.55 4.66
N ILE A 116 0.56 -5.45 3.38
CA ILE A 116 1.69 -6.19 2.79
C ILE A 116 3.00 -5.82 3.50
N VAL A 117 3.27 -4.52 3.67
CA VAL A 117 4.46 -4.04 4.39
C VAL A 117 4.44 -4.47 5.86
N THR A 118 3.29 -4.37 6.52
CA THR A 118 3.14 -4.81 7.93
C THR A 118 3.45 -6.29 8.08
N ASP A 119 2.88 -7.15 7.23
CA ASP A 119 3.10 -8.60 7.25
C ASP A 119 4.58 -8.94 7.05
N HIS A 120 5.24 -8.30 6.08
CA HIS A 120 6.67 -8.45 5.83
C HIS A 120 7.50 -8.11 7.08
N LEU A 121 7.24 -6.97 7.72
CA LEU A 121 8.00 -6.52 8.89
C LEU A 121 7.77 -7.36 10.15
N LEU A 122 6.61 -7.98 10.31
CA LEU A 122 6.32 -8.84 11.45
C LEU A 122 6.93 -10.24 11.31
N HIS A 123 7.22 -10.68 10.09
CA HIS A 123 7.80 -12.01 9.84
C HIS A 123 9.29 -11.99 9.47
N GLN A 124 9.76 -10.94 8.79
CA GLN A 124 11.16 -10.78 8.40
C GLN A 124 11.91 -9.83 9.35
N GLY A 125 11.25 -8.79 9.85
CA GLY A 125 11.80 -7.92 10.90
C GLY A 125 13.22 -7.43 10.62
N ALA A 126 14.18 -7.90 11.42
CA ALA A 126 15.60 -7.56 11.32
C ALA A 126 16.28 -8.16 10.07
N ASP A 127 15.75 -9.23 9.50
CA ASP A 127 16.32 -9.93 8.35
C ASP A 127 15.87 -9.34 6.99
N SER A 128 14.96 -8.36 7.02
CA SER A 128 14.53 -7.64 5.81
C SER A 128 15.71 -6.90 5.17
N PRO A 129 15.94 -6.95 3.85
CA PRO A 129 16.93 -6.08 3.21
C PRO A 129 16.49 -4.59 3.22
N ALA A 130 15.18 -4.34 3.35
CA ALA A 130 14.61 -3.01 3.52
C ALA A 130 14.73 -2.53 4.97
N GLN A 131 15.92 -2.05 5.34
CA GLN A 131 16.24 -1.56 6.67
C GLN A 131 15.98 -0.05 6.88
N GLY A 132 15.58 0.69 5.83
CA GLY A 132 15.20 2.10 5.95
C GLY A 132 13.82 2.31 6.60
N GLU A 133 13.41 3.56 6.72
CA GLU A 133 12.10 3.95 7.23
C GLU A 133 10.90 3.23 6.57
N VAL A 134 9.86 3.04 7.37
CA VAL A 134 8.62 2.39 6.97
C VAL A 134 7.48 3.39 7.09
N ILE A 135 6.76 3.62 6.01
CA ILE A 135 5.68 4.60 5.91
C ILE A 135 4.37 3.86 5.63
N LEU A 136 3.41 3.95 6.53
CA LEU A 136 2.10 3.32 6.40
C LEU A 136 1.01 4.38 6.28
N LEU A 137 0.31 4.39 5.14
CA LEU A 137 -0.79 5.33 4.88
C LEU A 137 -2.13 4.59 5.07
N ALA A 138 -2.89 4.96 6.11
CA ALA A 138 -4.16 4.33 6.46
C ALA A 138 -4.13 2.78 6.40
N PRO A 139 -3.19 2.12 7.09
CA PRO A 139 -2.91 0.69 6.92
C PRO A 139 -4.12 -0.20 7.25
N LEU A 140 -4.34 -1.20 6.40
CA LEU A 140 -5.36 -2.22 6.61
C LEU A 140 -4.89 -3.23 7.65
N VAL A 141 -5.62 -3.34 8.75
CA VAL A 141 -5.70 -4.58 9.56
C VAL A 141 -7.09 -5.15 9.39
N ARG A 142 -8.14 -4.40 9.77
CA ARG A 142 -9.54 -4.74 9.52
C ARG A 142 -10.25 -3.64 8.73
N PRO A 143 -11.25 -3.99 7.90
CA PRO A 143 -12.18 -3.01 7.34
C PRO A 143 -13.19 -2.55 8.41
N ARG A 144 -13.73 -1.34 8.29
CA ARG A 144 -14.60 -0.69 9.30
C ARG A 144 -15.80 -1.53 9.75
N ALA A 145 -16.42 -2.23 8.80
CA ALA A 145 -17.60 -3.06 9.04
C ALA A 145 -17.27 -4.57 9.03
N TRP A 146 -16.08 -4.97 9.50
CA TRP A 146 -15.57 -6.34 9.33
C TRP A 146 -16.54 -7.44 9.79
N GLY A 147 -17.22 -7.26 10.92
CA GLY A 147 -18.22 -8.23 11.40
C GLY A 147 -19.32 -8.49 10.37
N TRP A 148 -19.84 -7.44 9.75
CA TRP A 148 -20.84 -7.52 8.68
C TRP A 148 -20.26 -8.08 7.38
N SER A 149 -19.05 -7.67 7.00
CA SER A 149 -18.37 -8.21 5.81
C SER A 149 -18.12 -9.71 5.90
N ARG A 150 -17.77 -10.22 7.10
CA ARG A 150 -17.57 -11.64 7.33
C ARG A 150 -18.89 -12.41 7.28
N LEU A 151 -19.95 -11.87 7.89
CA LEU A 151 -21.28 -12.48 7.84
C LEU A 151 -21.81 -12.56 6.40
N SER A 152 -21.76 -11.45 5.66
CA SER A 152 -22.22 -11.40 4.27
C SER A 152 -21.41 -12.33 3.36
N TYR A 153 -20.10 -12.46 3.60
CA TYR A 153 -19.26 -13.45 2.92
C TYR A 153 -19.76 -14.88 3.11
N HIS A 154 -20.00 -15.32 4.34
CA HIS A 154 -20.45 -16.69 4.61
C HIS A 154 -21.83 -17.00 4.00
N LEU A 155 -22.70 -16.01 3.91
CA LEU A 155 -24.03 -16.16 3.30
C LEU A 155 -23.97 -16.19 1.77
N LEU A 156 -23.13 -15.35 1.17
CA LEU A 156 -23.12 -15.13 -0.29
C LEU A 156 -22.15 -16.04 -1.05
N LYS A 157 -21.05 -16.48 -0.42
CA LYS A 157 -20.00 -17.28 -1.08
C LYS A 157 -20.52 -18.51 -1.86
N PRO A 158 -21.50 -19.30 -1.38
CA PRO A 158 -21.99 -20.46 -2.14
C PRO A 158 -22.69 -20.09 -3.45
N PHE A 159 -23.17 -18.85 -3.56
CA PHE A 159 -24.05 -18.41 -4.65
C PHE A 159 -23.38 -17.42 -5.62
N VAL A 160 -22.34 -16.70 -5.18
CA VAL A 160 -21.68 -15.67 -5.99
C VAL A 160 -20.16 -15.71 -5.86
N ASN A 161 -19.48 -15.44 -6.98
CA ASN A 161 -18.02 -15.29 -7.03
C ASN A 161 -17.55 -13.83 -6.82
N GLY A 162 -18.49 -12.89 -6.65
CA GLY A 162 -18.17 -11.50 -6.34
C GLY A 162 -19.37 -10.57 -6.29
N ILE A 163 -19.22 -9.45 -5.59
CA ILE A 163 -20.26 -8.44 -5.36
C ILE A 163 -19.91 -7.18 -6.15
N ALA A 164 -20.89 -6.42 -6.64
CA ALA A 164 -20.62 -5.13 -7.29
C ALA A 164 -19.92 -4.17 -6.30
N ARG A 165 -18.85 -3.51 -6.75
CA ARG A 165 -18.14 -2.50 -5.95
C ARG A 165 -18.98 -1.23 -5.91
N ARG A 166 -19.15 -0.66 -4.72
CA ARG A 166 -19.65 0.70 -4.55
C ARG A 166 -18.49 1.68 -4.52
N PHE A 167 -18.49 2.65 -5.43
CA PHE A 167 -17.57 3.77 -5.36
C PHE A 167 -18.10 4.77 -4.32
N THR A 168 -17.22 5.23 -3.45
CA THR A 168 -17.53 6.18 -2.36
C THR A 168 -16.46 7.24 -2.32
N GLU A 169 -16.80 8.44 -1.88
CA GLU A 169 -15.78 9.46 -1.63
C GLU A 169 -14.90 9.03 -0.46
N ASN A 170 -13.65 8.69 -0.77
CA ASN A 170 -12.66 8.23 0.19
C ASN A 170 -11.45 9.18 0.27
N SER A 171 -11.55 10.36 -0.35
CA SER A 171 -10.62 11.50 -0.32
C SER A 171 -11.45 12.80 -0.27
N ASN A 172 -10.89 13.89 0.23
CA ASN A 172 -11.45 15.24 0.14
C ASN A 172 -11.02 15.99 -1.12
N ALA A 173 -10.15 15.40 -1.97
CA ALA A 173 -9.83 15.98 -3.27
C ALA A 173 -11.04 15.81 -4.23
N PRO A 174 -11.72 16.90 -4.65
CA PRO A 174 -12.99 16.81 -5.36
C PRO A 174 -12.88 16.13 -6.74
N ALA A 175 -11.71 16.23 -7.38
CA ALA A 175 -11.45 15.62 -8.67
C ALA A 175 -11.15 14.11 -8.60
N PHE A 176 -10.88 13.56 -7.41
CA PHE A 176 -10.38 12.19 -7.30
C PHE A 176 -11.45 11.14 -7.58
N LEU A 177 -12.65 11.28 -7.01
CA LEU A 177 -13.73 10.32 -7.29
C LEU A 177 -14.18 10.33 -8.77
N PRO A 178 -14.39 11.51 -9.42
CA PRO A 178 -14.64 11.55 -10.87
C PRO A 178 -13.54 10.88 -11.69
N PHE A 179 -12.27 11.09 -11.33
CA PHE A 179 -11.15 10.43 -11.96
C PHE A 179 -11.22 8.90 -11.83
N LEU A 180 -11.46 8.37 -10.61
CA LEU A 180 -11.62 6.93 -10.40
C LEU A 180 -12.78 6.34 -11.20
N LEU A 181 -13.90 7.05 -11.33
CA LEU A 181 -15.04 6.55 -12.11
C LEU A 181 -14.73 6.43 -13.62
N ALA A 182 -13.87 7.31 -14.13
CA ALA A 182 -13.41 7.34 -15.52
C ALA A 182 -12.20 6.43 -15.79
N ASP A 183 -11.46 6.04 -14.76
CA ASP A 183 -10.27 5.20 -14.88
C ASP A 183 -10.64 3.76 -15.34
N PRO A 184 -10.14 3.31 -16.51
CA PRO A 184 -10.45 1.99 -17.06
C PRO A 184 -9.80 0.84 -16.27
N LEU A 185 -8.78 1.13 -15.45
CA LEU A 185 -8.08 0.13 -14.66
C LEU A 185 -8.82 -0.20 -13.36
N GLN A 186 -9.85 0.57 -12.99
CA GLN A 186 -10.59 0.35 -11.74
C GLN A 186 -11.41 -0.95 -11.76
N PRO A 187 -11.17 -1.85 -10.80
CA PRO A 187 -12.03 -3.00 -10.62
C PRO A 187 -13.45 -2.57 -10.23
N ARG A 188 -14.43 -3.26 -10.82
CA ARG A 188 -15.87 -2.97 -10.65
C ARG A 188 -16.57 -3.94 -9.69
N ARG A 189 -15.86 -4.96 -9.19
CA ARG A 189 -16.40 -6.00 -8.31
C ARG A 189 -15.43 -6.32 -7.19
N LEU A 190 -15.98 -6.72 -6.05
CA LEU A 190 -15.29 -7.35 -4.92
C LEU A 190 -15.35 -8.88 -5.09
N PRO A 191 -14.25 -9.56 -5.41
CA PRO A 191 -14.23 -11.02 -5.48
C PRO A 191 -14.40 -11.64 -4.09
N THR A 192 -15.21 -12.69 -3.98
CA THR A 192 -15.39 -13.39 -2.70
C THR A 192 -14.11 -14.11 -2.26
N ALA A 193 -13.30 -14.58 -3.21
CA ALA A 193 -11.99 -15.16 -2.92
C ALA A 193 -11.08 -14.19 -2.13
N TRP A 194 -11.01 -12.91 -2.54
CA TRP A 194 -10.23 -11.89 -1.83
C TRP A 194 -10.75 -11.66 -0.41
N VAL A 195 -12.07 -11.67 -0.18
CA VAL A 195 -12.65 -11.56 1.18
C VAL A 195 -12.26 -12.75 2.05
N GLY A 196 -12.20 -13.95 1.47
CA GLY A 196 -11.68 -15.15 2.14
C GLY A 196 -10.21 -15.00 2.52
N ALA A 197 -9.37 -14.57 1.57
CA ALA A 197 -7.95 -14.32 1.77
C ALA A 197 -7.72 -13.28 2.89
N LEU A 198 -8.48 -12.17 2.87
CA LEU A 198 -8.45 -11.14 3.91
C LEU A 198 -8.84 -11.73 5.28
N SER A 199 -9.87 -12.58 5.33
CA SER A 199 -10.29 -13.20 6.60
C SER A 199 -9.21 -14.06 7.21
N GLN A 200 -8.48 -14.83 6.40
CA GLN A 200 -7.36 -15.64 6.88
C GLN A 200 -6.17 -14.76 7.30
N TRP A 201 -5.89 -13.72 6.50
CA TRP A 201 -4.82 -12.78 6.78
C TRP A 201 -5.03 -12.00 8.09
N ILE A 202 -6.25 -11.54 8.38
CA ILE A 202 -6.58 -10.85 9.65
C ILE A 202 -6.21 -11.71 10.86
N VAL A 203 -6.56 -13.00 10.81
CA VAL A 203 -6.24 -13.93 11.91
C VAL A 203 -4.72 -14.11 12.03
N ARG A 204 -4.01 -14.23 10.91
CA ARG A 204 -2.55 -14.34 10.86
C ARG A 204 -1.88 -13.11 11.45
N ILE A 205 -2.23 -11.91 10.99
CA ILE A 205 -1.54 -10.67 11.37
C ILE A 205 -1.78 -10.29 12.84
N GLU A 206 -2.98 -10.52 13.36
CA GLU A 206 -3.27 -10.26 14.77
C GLU A 206 -2.58 -11.25 15.71
N ARG A 207 -2.26 -12.46 15.23
CA ARG A 207 -1.48 -13.47 15.97
C ARG A 207 0.02 -13.39 15.75
N ALA A 208 0.48 -12.66 14.74
CA ALA A 208 1.90 -12.54 14.41
C ALA A 208 2.73 -12.02 15.60
N PRO A 209 4.02 -12.38 15.71
CA PRO A 209 4.88 -11.82 16.76
C PRO A 209 5.04 -10.31 16.59
N ARG A 210 5.59 -9.66 17.63
CA ARG A 210 5.95 -8.24 17.57
C ARG A 210 7.23 -8.06 16.74
N SER A 211 7.35 -6.90 16.09
CA SER A 211 8.57 -6.45 15.42
C SER A 211 9.19 -5.28 16.20
N LEU A 212 10.51 -5.22 16.20
CA LEU A 212 11.27 -4.12 16.82
C LEU A 212 11.31 -2.86 15.94
N ARG A 213 10.80 -2.94 14.70
CA ARG A 213 10.72 -1.82 13.78
C ARG A 213 9.70 -0.78 14.28
N SER A 214 9.91 0.48 13.89
CA SER A 214 9.14 1.64 14.36
C SER A 214 8.54 2.42 13.19
N PRO A 215 7.45 1.97 12.56
CA PRO A 215 6.90 2.62 11.37
C PRO A 215 6.31 4.00 11.66
N LEU A 216 6.33 4.84 10.64
CA LEU A 216 5.62 6.10 10.54
C LEU A 216 4.22 5.84 9.99
N ILE A 217 3.20 6.02 10.82
CA ILE A 217 1.81 5.72 10.47
C ILE A 217 1.04 7.03 10.30
N ILE A 218 0.51 7.25 9.11
CA ILE A 218 -0.37 8.38 8.82
C ILE A 218 -1.81 7.85 8.74
N GLN A 219 -2.72 8.44 9.50
CA GLN A 219 -4.10 7.99 9.56
C GLN A 219 -5.07 9.17 9.57
N GLY A 220 -6.05 9.16 8.67
CA GLY A 220 -7.18 10.09 8.72
C GLY A 220 -8.23 9.65 9.73
N ASP A 221 -8.77 10.59 10.50
CA ASP A 221 -9.84 10.31 11.49
C ASP A 221 -11.25 10.26 10.88
N ALA A 222 -11.41 10.75 9.64
CA ALA A 222 -12.63 10.63 8.83
C ALA A 222 -12.59 9.42 7.87
N ASP A 223 -11.69 8.47 8.10
CA ASP A 223 -11.61 7.23 7.34
C ASP A 223 -12.81 6.31 7.61
N LEU A 224 -13.59 6.06 6.57
CA LEU A 224 -14.78 5.18 6.62
C LEU A 224 -14.55 3.81 5.98
N THR A 225 -13.33 3.53 5.50
CA THR A 225 -12.97 2.28 4.80
C THR A 225 -12.43 1.25 5.77
N VAL A 226 -11.39 1.62 6.53
CA VAL A 226 -10.77 0.73 7.51
C VAL A 226 -11.22 1.07 8.92
N ASP A 227 -11.20 0.08 9.82
CA ASP A 227 -11.42 0.34 11.24
C ASP A 227 -10.15 0.95 11.84
N TRP A 228 -9.93 2.24 11.57
CA TRP A 228 -8.69 2.90 11.95
C TRP A 228 -8.43 2.81 13.47
N SER A 229 -9.48 2.82 14.28
CA SER A 229 -9.39 2.76 15.75
C SER A 229 -8.85 1.40 16.22
N HIS A 230 -9.42 0.31 15.70
CA HIS A 230 -8.95 -1.04 15.93
C HIS A 230 -7.55 -1.26 15.34
N ASN A 231 -7.33 -0.83 14.10
CA ASN A 231 -6.09 -1.04 13.37
C ASN A 231 -4.92 -0.36 14.09
N LEU A 232 -5.06 0.89 14.53
CA LEU A 232 -4.02 1.57 15.30
C LEU A 232 -3.74 0.89 16.64
N THR A 233 -4.75 0.33 17.30
CA THR A 233 -4.57 -0.43 18.55
C THR A 233 -3.72 -1.67 18.30
N VAL A 234 -4.03 -2.43 17.25
CA VAL A 234 -3.24 -3.60 16.84
C VAL A 234 -1.82 -3.19 16.47
N LEU A 235 -1.63 -2.18 15.62
CA LEU A 235 -0.32 -1.76 15.12
C LEU A 235 0.59 -1.23 16.25
N LYS A 236 0.05 -0.46 17.20
CA LYS A 236 0.77 -0.08 18.45
C LYS A 236 1.21 -1.30 19.25
N GLY A 237 0.39 -2.35 19.27
CA GLY A 237 0.69 -3.63 19.91
C GLY A 237 1.69 -4.50 19.14
N LYS A 238 1.98 -4.20 17.86
CA LYS A 238 2.88 -4.99 17.01
C LYS A 238 4.26 -4.39 16.83
N PHE A 239 4.38 -3.07 16.87
CA PHE A 239 5.64 -2.38 16.60
C PHE A 239 6.25 -1.73 17.85
N SER A 240 7.55 -1.47 17.80
CA SER A 240 8.24 -0.71 18.84
C SER A 240 7.97 0.78 18.60
N GLN A 241 7.30 1.46 19.52
CA GLN A 241 7.09 2.92 19.48
C GLN A 241 6.75 3.49 18.07
N PRO A 242 5.72 2.97 17.36
CA PRO A 242 5.35 3.52 16.06
C PRO A 242 4.97 5.00 16.21
N GLN A 243 5.44 5.83 15.30
CA GLN A 243 5.12 7.26 15.30
C GLN A 243 3.85 7.47 14.48
N ILE A 244 2.83 8.07 15.09
CA ILE A 244 1.51 8.17 14.47
C ILE A 244 1.14 9.64 14.27
N LEU A 245 0.83 10.01 13.04
CA LEU A 245 0.19 11.28 12.71
C LEU A 245 -1.30 11.04 12.43
N MET A 246 -2.14 11.51 13.34
CA MET A 246 -3.57 11.65 13.07
C MET A 246 -3.83 12.92 12.28
N LEU A 247 -4.43 12.78 11.10
CA LEU A 247 -4.85 13.88 10.24
C LEU A 247 -6.34 14.13 10.43
N GLY A 248 -6.67 15.26 11.05
CA GLY A 248 -8.04 15.70 11.21
C GLY A 248 -8.73 15.91 9.86
N HIS A 249 -9.95 15.39 9.71
CA HIS A 249 -10.79 15.44 8.50
C HIS A 249 -10.25 14.67 7.28
N ALA A 250 -9.04 14.11 7.34
CA ALA A 250 -8.54 13.28 6.26
C ALA A 250 -9.32 11.97 6.18
N ARG A 251 -9.60 11.54 4.95
CA ARG A 251 -10.30 10.29 4.65
C ARG A 251 -9.27 9.19 4.40
N HIS A 252 -9.67 8.13 3.72
CA HIS A 252 -8.88 6.90 3.57
C HIS A 252 -7.72 7.03 2.57
N HIS A 253 -7.94 7.63 1.41
CA HIS A 253 -6.99 7.62 0.31
C HIS A 253 -5.98 8.77 0.43
N LEU A 254 -5.08 8.65 1.42
CA LEU A 254 -4.10 9.69 1.79
C LEU A 254 -3.16 10.10 0.65
N ALA A 255 -2.80 9.20 -0.26
CA ALA A 255 -1.95 9.52 -1.42
C ALA A 255 -2.63 10.52 -2.40
N ASN A 256 -3.96 10.59 -2.40
CA ASN A 256 -4.75 11.50 -3.25
C ASN A 256 -5.69 12.38 -2.42
N GLU A 257 -5.30 12.69 -1.19
CA GLU A 257 -6.06 13.58 -0.28
C GLU A 257 -5.95 15.05 -0.72
N SER A 258 -6.58 16.00 -0.03
CA SER A 258 -6.42 17.42 -0.38
C SER A 258 -4.94 17.86 -0.35
N PRO A 259 -4.51 18.83 -1.19
CA PRO A 259 -3.13 19.31 -1.20
C PRO A 259 -2.62 19.73 0.18
N GLU A 260 -3.46 20.37 0.98
CA GLU A 260 -3.13 20.87 2.32
C GLU A 260 -2.86 19.71 3.29
N LEU A 261 -3.69 18.67 3.25
CA LEU A 261 -3.53 17.48 4.06
C LEU A 261 -2.31 16.66 3.63
N ARG A 262 -2.03 16.60 2.33
CA ARG A 262 -0.81 15.97 1.79
C ARG A 262 0.45 16.69 2.27
N ALA A 263 0.51 18.01 2.09
CA ALA A 263 1.64 18.81 2.55
C ALA A 263 1.92 18.58 4.03
N ARG A 264 0.88 18.59 4.87
CA ARG A 264 1.01 18.37 6.31
C ARG A 264 1.66 17.02 6.67
N TYR A 265 1.31 15.92 5.99
CA TYR A 265 1.96 14.65 6.31
C TYR A 265 3.32 14.49 5.63
N PHE A 266 3.54 15.08 4.45
CA PHE A 266 4.88 15.13 3.86
C PHE A 266 5.86 15.89 4.76
N ASP A 267 5.48 17.04 5.31
CA ASP A 267 6.29 17.78 6.29
C ASP A 267 6.64 16.92 7.51
N PHE A 268 5.67 16.13 8.01
CA PHE A 268 5.87 15.20 9.11
C PHE A 268 6.87 14.08 8.75
N LEU A 269 6.80 13.55 7.53
CA LEU A 269 7.71 12.51 7.05
C LEU A 269 9.13 13.06 6.85
N GLU A 270 9.27 14.22 6.22
CA GLU A 270 10.56 14.88 5.98
C GLU A 270 11.32 15.17 7.28
N GLY A 271 10.61 15.55 8.35
CA GLY A 271 11.22 15.75 9.67
C GLY A 271 11.80 14.47 10.30
N ARG A 272 11.58 13.30 9.71
CA ARG A 272 11.96 11.97 10.24
C ARG A 272 12.82 11.15 9.29
N LEU A 273 12.90 11.55 8.02
CA LEU A 273 13.68 10.90 6.96
C LEU A 273 15.06 11.55 6.75
N ARG A 274 15.38 12.60 7.51
CA ARG A 274 16.66 13.32 7.49
C ARG A 274 17.69 12.68 8.41
#